data_AF-A0A662SDV0-F1
#
_entry.id   AF-A0A662SDV0-F1
#
_cell.length_a   1.000
_cell.length_b   1.000
_cell.length_c   1.000
_cell.angle_alpha   90.00
_cell.angle_beta   90.00
_cell.angle_gamma   90.00
#
_symmetry.space_group_name_H-M   'P 1'
#
loop_
_entity.id
_entity.type
_entity.pdbx_description
1 polymer ?
#
loop_
_entity_poly.entity_id
_entity_poly.type
_entity_poly.pdbx_seq_one_letter_code
_entity_poly.pdbx_strand_id
1 'polypeptide(L)'
;MKKSLSGADFLVAFTRHTPAIISNGRAGLNGSIKGVGFVQKEEFIEKTVDRLKAFLKEKEGLSRDEAMKRALKLLLDEVYVEERVDFLKLSSLELAKGHSWANFADNPRASILFYTPPSTSFEVRARVEIHEDDLYWEYANAVHDVFHAGTKNRDWSRTPAYIFLIEEIYDNSVEAMGKKIWPVNPDG
;
A
#
# COMPACT_ATOMS: atom_id res chain seq x y z
N MET A 1 19.37 18.48 -16.90
CA MET A 1 17.96 18.36 -17.35
C MET A 1 17.36 17.09 -16.75
N LYS A 2 16.38 17.19 -15.84
CA LYS A 2 15.59 16.01 -15.42
C LYS A 2 14.76 15.58 -16.63
N LYS A 3 15.04 14.40 -17.18
CA LYS A 3 14.27 13.82 -18.28
C LYS A 3 12.83 13.65 -17.79
N SER A 4 11.87 14.27 -18.47
CA SER A 4 10.45 14.03 -18.17
C SER A 4 10.14 12.56 -18.45
N LEU A 5 9.59 11.85 -17.47
CA LEU A 5 9.09 10.48 -17.67
C LEU A 5 8.07 10.50 -18.80
N SER A 6 8.20 9.59 -19.76
CA SER A 6 7.13 9.37 -20.74
C SER A 6 5.92 8.75 -20.06
N GLY A 7 4.75 8.79 -20.71
CA GLY A 7 3.55 8.12 -20.20
C GLY A 7 3.79 6.61 -19.98
N ALA A 8 4.58 5.98 -20.84
CA ALA A 8 4.97 4.57 -20.69
C ALA A 8 5.86 4.35 -19.46
N ASP A 9 6.84 5.23 -19.23
CA ASP A 9 7.72 5.14 -18.05
C ASP A 9 6.92 5.30 -16.74
N PHE A 10 5.90 6.17 -16.75
CA PHE A 10 5.01 6.35 -15.60
C PHE A 10 4.17 5.09 -15.32
N LEU A 11 3.63 4.44 -16.36
CA LEU A 11 2.89 3.18 -16.21
C LEU A 11 3.78 2.07 -15.64
N VAL A 12 5.04 1.97 -16.10
CA VAL A 12 6.01 1.02 -15.54
C VAL A 12 6.31 1.35 -14.08
N ALA A 13 6.47 2.63 -13.72
CA ALA A 13 6.70 3.03 -12.33
C ALA A 13 5.54 2.63 -11.40
N PHE A 14 4.31 2.56 -11.91
CA PHE A 14 3.12 2.16 -11.13
C PHE A 14 3.16 0.71 -10.66
N THR A 15 3.98 -0.15 -11.29
CA THR A 15 4.20 -1.54 -10.85
C THR A 15 4.79 -1.64 -9.44
N ARG A 16 5.42 -0.56 -8.95
CA ARG A 16 5.93 -0.46 -7.57
C ARG A 16 4.83 -0.25 -6.53
N HIS A 17 3.68 0.23 -6.96
CA HIS A 17 2.50 0.46 -6.10
C HIS A 17 1.44 -0.63 -6.27
N THR A 18 1.44 -1.34 -7.40
CA THR A 18 0.39 -2.33 -7.75
C THR A 18 0.95 -3.74 -7.93
N PRO A 19 1.50 -4.36 -6.87
CA PRO A 19 1.95 -5.74 -6.94
C PRO A 19 0.79 -6.72 -7.12
N ALA A 20 1.13 -7.95 -7.49
CA ALA A 20 0.21 -9.07 -7.36
C ALA A 20 0.22 -9.59 -5.92
N ILE A 21 -0.94 -9.55 -5.26
CA ILE A 21 -1.13 -10.15 -3.94
C ILE A 21 -1.67 -11.57 -4.13
N ILE A 22 -0.85 -12.54 -3.76
CA ILE A 22 -1.13 -13.97 -3.84
C ILE A 22 -1.64 -14.44 -2.49
N SER A 23 -2.79 -15.12 -2.51
CA SER A 23 -3.49 -15.64 -1.34
C SER A 23 -4.03 -17.03 -1.63
N ASN A 24 -4.27 -17.82 -0.57
CA ASN A 24 -4.89 -19.13 -0.67
C ASN A 24 -5.78 -19.39 0.55
N GLY A 25 -6.95 -19.97 0.34
CA GLY A 25 -7.92 -20.30 1.37
C GLY A 25 -9.14 -20.95 0.75
N ARG A 26 -10.32 -20.81 1.37
CA ARG A 26 -11.57 -21.40 0.85
C ARG A 26 -11.99 -20.94 -0.55
N ALA A 27 -11.49 -19.80 -1.05
CA ALA A 27 -11.74 -19.35 -2.42
C ALA A 27 -10.69 -19.88 -3.42
N GLY A 28 -9.75 -20.72 -2.98
CA GLY A 28 -8.66 -21.27 -3.78
C GLY A 28 -7.49 -20.30 -3.96
N LEU A 29 -6.56 -20.66 -4.85
CA LEU A 29 -5.43 -19.81 -5.23
C LEU A 29 -5.93 -18.56 -5.94
N ASN A 30 -5.47 -17.39 -5.49
CA ASN A 30 -5.87 -16.12 -6.06
C ASN A 30 -4.69 -15.15 -6.11
N GLY A 31 -4.43 -14.58 -7.29
CA GLY A 31 -3.50 -13.48 -7.51
C GLY A 31 -4.24 -12.21 -7.91
N SER A 32 -4.39 -11.26 -7.00
CA SER A 32 -5.11 -10.00 -7.23
C SER A 32 -4.15 -8.82 -7.30
N ILE A 33 -4.28 -7.97 -8.32
CA ILE A 33 -3.56 -6.69 -8.38
C ILE A 33 -4.23 -5.71 -7.43
N LYS A 34 -3.47 -5.17 -6.46
CA LYS A 34 -3.98 -4.22 -5.47
C LYS A 34 -2.95 -3.12 -5.22
N GLY A 35 -3.42 -1.90 -4.99
CA GLY A 35 -2.56 -0.80 -4.54
C GLY A 35 -2.05 -1.08 -3.13
N VAL A 36 -0.74 -0.89 -2.91
CA VAL A 36 -0.12 -1.02 -1.58
C VAL A 36 0.65 0.25 -1.21
N GLY A 37 0.58 0.64 0.06
CA GLY A 37 1.33 1.78 0.59
C GLY A 37 2.01 1.43 1.90
N PHE A 38 3.06 2.16 2.26
CA PHE A 38 3.64 2.04 3.61
C PHE A 38 2.67 2.53 4.68
N VAL A 39 2.94 2.12 5.91
CA VAL A 39 2.21 2.57 7.10
C VAL A 39 3.15 3.40 7.96
N GLN A 40 2.61 4.37 8.69
CA GLN A 40 3.39 5.13 9.66
C GLN A 40 3.65 4.31 10.92
N LYS A 41 4.77 4.56 11.60
CA LYS A 41 5.03 4.01 12.93
C LYS A 41 3.94 4.45 13.92
N GLU A 42 3.77 3.66 14.97
CA GLU A 42 2.70 3.81 15.95
C GLU A 42 2.70 5.20 16.61
N GLU A 43 3.87 5.79 16.86
CA GLU A 43 3.98 7.12 17.46
C GLU A 43 3.60 8.28 16.53
N PHE A 44 3.46 8.04 15.22
CA PHE A 44 3.16 9.07 14.22
C PHE A 44 1.78 8.92 13.56
N ILE A 45 1.24 7.70 13.51
CA ILE A 45 0.07 7.39 12.68
C ILE A 45 -1.16 8.22 13.04
N GLU A 46 -1.45 8.44 14.33
CA GLU A 46 -2.60 9.24 14.78
C GLU A 46 -2.55 10.67 14.24
N LYS A 47 -1.41 11.33 14.43
CA LYS A 47 -1.19 12.70 13.95
C LYS A 47 -1.29 12.78 12.43
N THR A 48 -0.77 11.78 11.71
CA THR A 48 -0.87 11.73 10.25
C THR A 48 -2.32 11.57 9.79
N VAL A 49 -3.10 10.69 10.43
CA VAL A 49 -4.53 10.52 10.15
C VAL A 49 -5.30 11.84 10.34
N ASP A 50 -5.05 12.55 11.44
CA ASP A 50 -5.68 13.84 11.72
C ASP A 50 -5.41 14.86 10.61
N ARG A 51 -4.16 14.94 10.10
CA ARG A 51 -3.82 15.85 9.01
C ARG A 51 -4.46 15.48 7.69
N LEU A 52 -4.53 14.19 7.37
CA LEU A 52 -5.20 13.71 6.16
C LEU A 52 -6.71 14.00 6.21
N LYS A 53 -7.36 13.71 7.34
CA LYS A 53 -8.79 14.00 7.55
C LYS A 53 -9.10 15.50 7.51
N ALA A 54 -8.24 16.35 8.10
CA ALA A 54 -8.40 17.79 8.03
C ALA A 54 -8.37 18.29 6.57
N PHE A 55 -7.40 17.84 5.78
CA PHE A 55 -7.34 18.18 4.35
C PHE A 55 -8.57 17.71 3.57
N LEU A 56 -9.08 16.51 3.84
CA LEU A 56 -10.28 15.99 3.17
C LEU A 56 -11.52 16.86 3.43
N LYS A 57 -11.60 17.54 4.58
CA LYS A 57 -12.65 18.53 4.88
C LYS A 57 -12.39 19.88 4.21
N GLU A 58 -11.14 20.37 4.27
CA GLU A 58 -10.77 21.70 3.76
C GLU A 58 -10.85 21.83 2.23
N LYS A 59 -10.66 20.71 1.51
CA LYS A 59 -10.57 20.74 0.04
C LYS A 59 -11.88 21.05 -0.69
N GLU A 60 -13.04 21.01 -0.01
CA GLU A 60 -14.35 21.20 -0.66
C GLU A 60 -14.48 22.56 -1.38
N GLY A 61 -13.68 23.55 -1.01
CA GLY A 61 -13.63 24.87 -1.66
C GLY A 61 -12.56 25.02 -2.76
N LEU A 62 -11.83 23.96 -3.12
CA LEU A 62 -10.70 24.04 -4.06
C LEU A 62 -11.06 23.55 -5.46
N SER A 63 -10.40 24.10 -6.49
CA SER A 63 -10.39 23.46 -7.80
C SER A 63 -9.71 22.09 -7.75
N ARG A 64 -10.06 21.19 -8.67
CA ARG A 64 -9.47 19.84 -8.72
C ARG A 64 -7.95 19.87 -8.81
N ASP A 65 -7.39 20.77 -9.63
CA ASP A 65 -5.95 20.88 -9.83
C ASP A 65 -5.23 21.39 -8.58
N GLU A 66 -5.82 22.35 -7.88
CA GLU A 66 -5.28 22.84 -6.60
C GLU A 66 -5.36 21.76 -5.51
N ALA A 67 -6.49 21.05 -5.43
CA ALA A 67 -6.66 19.95 -4.49
C ALA A 67 -5.62 18.84 -4.74
N MET A 68 -5.40 18.45 -6.00
CA MET A 68 -4.37 17.45 -6.35
C MET A 68 -2.96 17.90 -5.97
N LYS A 69 -2.60 19.17 -6.24
CA LYS A 69 -1.28 19.70 -5.88
C LYS A 69 -1.06 19.71 -4.36
N ARG A 70 -2.07 20.15 -3.59
CA ARG A 70 -2.00 20.16 -2.12
C ARG A 70 -2.00 18.76 -1.54
N ALA A 71 -2.79 17.84 -2.09
CA ALA A 71 -2.79 16.44 -1.70
C ALA A 71 -1.42 15.80 -1.90
N LEU A 72 -0.79 15.99 -3.06
CA LEU A 72 0.55 15.47 -3.32
C LEU A 72 1.58 16.02 -2.33
N LYS A 73 1.54 17.33 -2.07
CA LYS A 73 2.42 17.96 -1.07
C LYS A 73 2.22 17.36 0.32
N LEU A 74 0.96 17.21 0.74
CA LEU A 74 0.61 16.63 2.04
C LEU A 74 1.11 15.19 2.19
N LEU A 75 0.94 14.35 1.15
CA LEU A 75 1.45 12.99 1.16
C LEU A 75 2.98 12.95 1.28
N LEU A 76 3.70 13.83 0.58
CA LEU A 76 5.16 13.91 0.68
C LEU A 76 5.62 14.39 2.05
N ASP A 77 4.92 15.34 2.66
CA ASP A 77 5.31 15.96 3.93
C ASP A 77 4.91 15.15 5.16
N GLU A 78 3.91 14.27 5.07
CA GLU A 78 3.35 13.55 6.23
C GLU A 78 3.35 12.02 6.09
N VAL A 79 3.26 11.48 4.87
CA VAL A 79 3.14 10.03 4.63
C VAL A 79 4.44 9.42 4.14
N TYR A 80 5.13 10.07 3.20
CA TYR A 80 6.38 9.57 2.61
C TYR A 80 7.62 10.16 3.29
N VAL A 81 7.54 10.26 4.61
CA VAL A 81 8.61 10.74 5.48
C VAL A 81 9.33 9.52 6.06
N GLU A 82 10.52 9.22 5.51
CA GLU A 82 11.26 7.98 5.74
C GLU A 82 11.42 7.61 7.23
N GLU A 83 11.77 8.58 8.08
CA GLU A 83 11.98 8.34 9.50
C GLU A 83 10.69 7.98 10.27
N ARG A 84 9.53 8.26 9.70
CA ARG A 84 8.21 7.97 10.28
C ARG A 84 7.54 6.75 9.67
N VAL A 85 8.08 6.21 8.57
CA VAL A 85 7.56 5.01 7.93
C VAL A 85 7.95 3.76 8.73
N ASP A 86 6.99 2.86 8.92
CA ASP A 86 7.23 1.50 9.36
C ASP A 86 7.45 0.61 8.13
N PHE A 87 8.71 0.32 7.82
CA PHE A 87 9.09 -0.49 6.68
C PHE A 87 8.71 -1.97 6.81
N LEU A 88 8.20 -2.41 7.96
CA LEU A 88 7.71 -3.79 8.17
C LEU A 88 6.20 -3.90 7.98
N LYS A 89 5.50 -2.81 7.65
CA LYS A 89 4.05 -2.79 7.44
C LYS A 89 3.70 -2.19 6.09
N LEU A 90 2.91 -2.91 5.31
CA LEU A 90 2.23 -2.39 4.12
C LEU A 90 0.72 -2.37 4.35
N SER A 91 0.03 -1.40 3.76
CA SER A 91 -1.43 -1.29 3.77
C SER A 91 -2.01 -1.49 2.37
N SER A 92 -3.22 -2.01 2.30
CA SER A 92 -4.07 -2.03 1.10
C SER A 92 -5.54 -1.93 1.50
N LEU A 93 -6.42 -1.51 0.58
CA LEU A 93 -7.85 -1.49 0.81
C LEU A 93 -8.56 -2.67 0.13
N GLU A 94 -9.52 -3.25 0.84
CA GLU A 94 -10.49 -4.17 0.25
C GLU A 94 -11.71 -3.40 -0.23
N LEU A 95 -11.90 -3.36 -1.55
CA LEU A 95 -13.01 -2.61 -2.17
C LEU A 95 -14.16 -3.50 -2.64
N ALA A 96 -13.95 -4.82 -2.75
CA ALA A 96 -14.90 -5.74 -3.38
C ALA A 96 -15.30 -6.93 -2.48
N LYS A 97 -14.61 -7.18 -1.37
CA LYS A 97 -14.79 -8.33 -0.46
C LYS A 97 -14.85 -9.69 -1.22
N GLY A 98 -14.00 -9.84 -2.25
CA GLY A 98 -13.95 -11.00 -3.15
C GLY A 98 -13.05 -12.15 -2.67
N HIS A 99 -12.31 -12.78 -3.59
CA HIS A 99 -11.47 -13.96 -3.27
C HIS A 99 -10.42 -13.69 -2.18
N SER A 100 -9.68 -12.57 -2.26
CA SER A 100 -8.66 -12.23 -1.25
C SER A 100 -9.28 -12.08 0.15
N TRP A 101 -10.47 -11.49 0.24
CA TRP A 101 -11.22 -11.36 1.50
C TRP A 101 -11.60 -12.72 2.08
N ALA A 102 -12.20 -13.59 1.25
CA ALA A 102 -12.55 -14.94 1.67
C ALA A 102 -11.32 -15.77 2.06
N ASN A 103 -10.19 -15.59 1.37
CA ASN A 103 -8.94 -16.27 1.66
C ASN A 103 -8.31 -15.78 2.96
N PHE A 104 -8.19 -14.47 3.18
CA PHE A 104 -7.55 -13.93 4.39
C PHE A 104 -8.36 -14.18 5.67
N ALA A 105 -9.69 -14.28 5.56
CA ALA A 105 -10.53 -14.71 6.68
C ALA A 105 -10.23 -16.15 7.15
N ASP A 106 -9.74 -17.02 6.25
CA ASP A 106 -9.41 -18.42 6.55
C ASP A 106 -7.90 -18.64 6.81
N ASN A 107 -7.05 -17.93 6.07
CA ASN A 107 -5.60 -18.09 6.07
C ASN A 107 -4.94 -16.71 5.96
N PRO A 108 -4.42 -16.16 7.06
CA PRO A 108 -3.90 -14.79 7.13
C PRO A 108 -2.48 -14.68 6.56
N ARG A 109 -2.18 -15.35 5.44
CA ARG A 109 -0.86 -15.32 4.80
C ARG A 109 -0.97 -14.84 3.36
N ALA A 110 -0.03 -13.99 2.98
CA ALA A 110 0.10 -13.47 1.63
C ALA A 110 1.54 -13.60 1.13
N SER A 111 1.67 -13.79 -0.18
CA SER A 111 2.90 -13.51 -0.91
C SER A 111 2.62 -12.33 -1.85
N ILE A 112 3.37 -11.24 -1.71
CA ILE A 112 3.20 -10.01 -2.47
C ILE A 112 4.35 -9.95 -3.48
N LEU A 113 4.01 -10.10 -4.76
CA LEU A 113 4.97 -10.10 -5.85
C LEU A 113 5.03 -8.71 -6.50
N PHE A 114 6.12 -8.01 -6.26
CA PHE A 114 6.50 -6.82 -7.00
C PHE A 114 7.30 -7.25 -8.23
N TYR A 115 6.89 -6.79 -9.40
CA TYR A 115 7.62 -7.03 -10.64
C TYR A 115 7.66 -5.76 -11.48
N THR A 116 8.87 -5.28 -11.76
CA THR A 116 9.11 -4.20 -12.71
C THR A 116 9.87 -4.78 -13.90
N PRO A 117 9.26 -4.84 -15.09
CA PRO A 117 9.91 -5.35 -16.29
C PRO A 117 11.22 -4.62 -16.61
N PRO A 118 12.21 -5.31 -17.20
CA PRO A 118 12.14 -6.72 -17.60
C PRO A 118 12.52 -7.72 -16.50
N SER A 119 13.25 -7.32 -15.46
CA SER A 119 14.02 -8.27 -14.64
C SER A 119 13.97 -8.04 -13.14
N THR A 120 13.46 -6.92 -12.65
CA THR A 120 13.45 -6.62 -11.21
C THR A 120 12.20 -7.22 -10.57
N SER A 121 12.39 -8.12 -9.60
CA SER A 121 11.28 -8.77 -8.90
C SER A 121 11.60 -9.00 -7.43
N PHE A 122 10.62 -8.72 -6.57
CA PHE A 122 10.72 -9.02 -5.15
C PHE A 122 9.45 -9.74 -4.69
N GLU A 123 9.62 -10.80 -3.90
CA GLU A 123 8.54 -11.45 -3.19
C GLU A 123 8.62 -11.06 -1.72
N VAL A 124 7.53 -10.46 -1.22
CA VAL A 124 7.37 -10.10 0.19
C VAL A 124 6.34 -11.03 0.79
N ARG A 125 6.75 -11.87 1.74
CA ARG A 125 5.83 -12.75 2.48
C ARG A 125 5.39 -12.05 3.74
N ALA A 126 4.09 -12.11 4.00
CA ALA A 126 3.50 -11.38 5.10
C ALA A 126 2.37 -12.16 5.77
N ARG A 127 2.21 -11.88 7.07
CA ARG A 127 0.97 -12.14 7.79
C ARG A 127 0.02 -10.98 7.54
N VAL A 128 -1.27 -11.26 7.35
CA VAL A 128 -2.29 -10.26 7.05
C VAL A 128 -3.19 -10.04 8.25
N GLU A 129 -3.40 -8.78 8.60
CA GLU A 129 -4.39 -8.33 9.56
C GLU A 129 -5.51 -7.57 8.82
N ILE A 130 -6.76 -7.79 9.24
CA ILE A 130 -7.94 -7.14 8.65
C ILE A 130 -8.47 -6.13 9.66
N HIS A 131 -8.58 -4.87 9.23
CA HIS A 131 -8.98 -3.74 10.06
C HIS A 131 -10.26 -3.12 9.47
N GLU A 132 -11.30 -3.00 10.29
CA GLU A 132 -12.62 -2.50 9.86
C GLU A 132 -13.05 -1.20 10.57
N ASP A 133 -12.51 -0.90 11.75
CA ASP A 133 -12.88 0.27 12.56
C ASP A 133 -11.79 0.63 13.58
N ASP A 134 -10.57 0.88 13.09
CA ASP A 134 -9.45 1.31 13.91
C ASP A 134 -8.51 2.26 13.16
N LEU A 135 -7.41 2.65 13.81
CA LEU A 135 -6.51 3.65 13.30
C LEU A 135 -5.79 3.25 12.00
N TYR A 136 -5.55 1.95 11.78
CA TYR A 136 -4.98 1.47 10.52
C TYR A 136 -6.01 1.51 9.39
N TRP A 137 -7.26 1.18 9.70
CA TRP A 137 -8.38 1.34 8.76
C TRP A 137 -8.61 2.80 8.36
N GLU A 138 -8.59 3.71 9.34
CA GLU A 138 -8.70 5.15 9.09
C GLU A 138 -7.54 5.68 8.26
N TYR A 139 -6.31 5.27 8.59
CA TYR A 139 -5.11 5.65 7.87
C TYR A 139 -5.15 5.24 6.40
N ALA A 140 -5.39 3.96 6.13
CA ALA A 140 -5.39 3.45 4.76
C ALA A 140 -6.47 4.12 3.89
N ASN A 141 -7.68 4.33 4.44
CA ASN A 141 -8.75 5.02 3.74
C ASN A 141 -8.46 6.51 3.53
N ALA A 142 -7.94 7.20 4.54
CA ALA A 142 -7.55 8.61 4.43
C ALA A 142 -6.46 8.82 3.37
N VAL A 143 -5.40 8.00 3.38
CA VAL A 143 -4.32 8.07 2.38
C VAL A 143 -4.87 7.85 0.96
N HIS A 144 -5.69 6.82 0.76
CA HIS A 144 -6.32 6.55 -0.53
C HIS A 144 -7.16 7.75 -1.00
N ASP A 145 -8.01 8.29 -0.13
CA ASP A 145 -8.89 9.39 -0.52
C ASP A 145 -8.09 10.66 -0.78
N VAL A 146 -7.05 10.97 0.01
CA VAL A 146 -6.13 12.09 -0.27
C VAL A 146 -5.44 11.90 -1.62
N PHE A 147 -4.94 10.70 -1.94
CA PHE A 147 -4.32 10.40 -3.23
C PHE A 147 -5.25 10.67 -4.41
N HIS A 148 -6.55 10.45 -4.25
CA HIS A 148 -7.59 10.76 -5.24
C HIS A 148 -8.21 12.17 -5.08
N ALA A 149 -7.61 13.05 -4.29
CA ALA A 149 -8.13 14.37 -3.89
C ALA A 149 -9.60 14.34 -3.41
N GLY A 150 -9.99 13.23 -2.77
CA GLY A 150 -11.31 12.87 -2.26
C GLY A 150 -12.44 13.21 -3.23
N THR A 151 -12.26 12.81 -4.50
CA THR A 151 -13.24 13.03 -5.57
C THR A 151 -14.64 12.49 -5.25
N LYS A 152 -14.81 11.65 -4.22
CA LYS A 152 -16.10 11.19 -3.69
C LYS A 152 -16.03 11.04 -2.16
N ASN A 153 -17.10 11.42 -1.47
CA ASN A 153 -17.32 11.03 -0.08
C ASN A 153 -17.59 9.53 -0.04
N ARG A 154 -16.58 8.75 0.35
CA ARG A 154 -16.69 7.30 0.47
C ARG A 154 -17.19 6.93 1.86
N ASP A 155 -18.06 5.92 1.90
CA ASP A 155 -18.40 5.23 3.14
C ASP A 155 -17.29 4.23 3.45
N TRP A 156 -16.41 4.59 4.40
CA TRP A 156 -15.25 3.78 4.76
C TRP A 156 -15.64 2.45 5.45
N SER A 157 -16.86 2.34 6.01
CA SER A 157 -17.33 1.10 6.67
C SER A 157 -17.42 -0.09 5.70
N ARG A 158 -17.45 0.21 4.39
CA ARG A 158 -17.51 -0.79 3.32
C ARG A 158 -16.13 -1.19 2.82
N THR A 159 -15.08 -0.55 3.30
CA THR A 159 -13.72 -0.70 2.77
C THR A 159 -12.71 -0.98 3.88
N PRO A 160 -12.67 -2.24 4.35
CA PRO A 160 -11.66 -2.72 5.28
C PRO A 160 -10.25 -2.47 4.75
N ALA A 161 -9.31 -2.31 5.67
CA ALA A 161 -7.89 -2.27 5.35
C ALA A 161 -7.23 -3.61 5.65
N TYR A 162 -6.31 -4.01 4.77
CA TYR A 162 -5.34 -5.06 5.06
C TYR A 162 -4.05 -4.42 5.51
N ILE A 163 -3.49 -4.90 6.61
CA ILE A 163 -2.13 -4.60 7.03
C ILE A 163 -1.30 -5.87 6.86
N PHE A 164 -0.32 -5.79 5.95
CA PHE A 164 0.64 -6.85 5.69
C PHE A 164 1.85 -6.62 6.58
N LEU A 165 2.02 -7.50 7.56
CA LEU A 165 3.17 -7.54 8.45
C LEU A 165 4.24 -8.40 7.77
N ILE A 166 5.32 -7.76 7.33
CA ILE A 166 6.38 -8.40 6.56
C ILE A 166 7.13 -9.41 7.44
N GLU A 167 7.22 -10.65 6.96
CA GLU A 167 7.92 -11.77 7.62
C GLU A 167 9.21 -12.13 6.87
N GLU A 168 9.20 -12.08 5.54
CA GLU A 168 10.35 -12.41 4.71
C GLU A 168 10.35 -11.57 3.43
N ILE A 169 11.54 -11.26 2.91
CA ILE A 169 11.71 -10.64 1.60
C ILE A 169 12.70 -11.50 0.80
N TYR A 170 12.32 -11.80 -0.43
CA TYR A 170 13.11 -12.53 -1.41
C TYR A 170 13.37 -11.64 -2.63
N ASP A 171 14.61 -11.64 -3.10
CA ASP A 171 14.97 -11.09 -4.40
C ASP A 171 14.75 -12.17 -5.47
N ASN A 172 13.62 -12.03 -6.17
CA ASN A 172 13.23 -12.89 -7.29
C ASN A 172 13.72 -12.32 -8.63
N SER A 173 14.55 -11.28 -8.63
CA SER A 173 15.12 -10.71 -9.85
C SER A 173 15.95 -11.76 -10.58
N VAL A 174 16.09 -11.60 -11.90
CA VAL A 174 16.76 -12.56 -12.78
C VAL A 174 18.17 -12.94 -12.30
N GLU A 175 18.89 -12.04 -11.64
CA GLU A 175 20.24 -12.32 -11.13
C GLU A 175 20.26 -13.08 -9.79
N ALA A 176 19.25 -12.86 -8.94
CA ALA A 176 19.20 -13.40 -7.59
C ALA A 176 18.41 -14.72 -7.47
N MET A 177 17.47 -14.97 -8.39
CA MET A 177 16.73 -16.23 -8.53
C MET A 177 16.11 -16.76 -7.23
N GLY A 178 15.50 -15.87 -6.43
CA GLY A 178 14.78 -16.26 -5.21
C GLY A 178 15.65 -16.32 -3.96
N LYS A 179 16.70 -15.49 -3.90
CA LYS A 179 17.51 -15.34 -2.70
C LYS A 179 16.71 -14.62 -1.61
N LYS A 180 16.61 -15.22 -0.42
CA LYS A 180 16.10 -14.53 0.76
C LYS A 180 17.07 -13.41 1.14
N ILE A 181 16.56 -12.18 1.24
CA ILE A 181 17.33 -10.98 1.60
C ILE A 181 16.87 -10.37 2.92
N TRP A 182 15.73 -10.79 3.49
CA TRP A 182 15.29 -10.37 4.80
C TRP A 182 14.42 -11.44 5.50
N PRO A 183 14.53 -11.62 6.84
CA PRO A 183 15.59 -11.08 7.69
C PRO A 183 16.96 -11.62 7.26
N VAL A 184 17.97 -10.77 7.36
CA VAL A 184 19.36 -11.18 7.08
C VAL A 184 19.81 -12.05 8.24
N ASN A 185 20.19 -13.30 7.98
CA ASN A 185 20.88 -14.09 8.99
C ASN A 185 22.22 -13.40 9.28
N PRO A 186 22.55 -13.07 10.54
CA PRO A 186 23.81 -12.41 10.88
C PRO A 186 25.06 -13.17 10.41
N ASP A 187 24.93 -14.48 10.20
CA ASP A 187 26.02 -15.41 9.91
C ASP A 187 26.07 -15.89 8.44
N GLY A 188 25.31 -15.25 7.55
CA GLY A 188 25.14 -15.64 6.13
C GLY A 188 25.83 -14.74 5.12
#